data_AF-A0A836H9M4-F1
#
_entry.id   AF-A0A836H9M4-F1
#
_cell.length_a   1.000
_cell.length_b   1.000
_cell.length_c   1.000
_cell.angle_alpha   90.00
_cell.angle_beta   90.00
_cell.angle_gamma   90.00
#
_symmetry.space_group_name_H-M   'P 1'
#
loop_
_entity.id
_entity.type
_entity.pdbx_description
1 polymer ?
#
loop_
_entity_poly.entity_id
_entity_poly.type
_entity_poly.pdbx_seq_one_letter_code
_entity_poly.pdbx_strand_id
1 'polypeptide(L)'
;MAASLSPSRSACSTPFHASPVNAVEDFRESDRPLLSLIALCAAQSTIARSAEVVLDALLTPITTPSSPSVSPTPAANGGNGADRLSDRYPEVRVLLHLHHLRCALRDLQECPPHARRTFFSLIQEHLTALAAVLPEPLFTAIASVLQRFLAMNTDEALAKDRCHVLEVQLMHIVEATQTELLRATERLRVRAGVVTLSFHHDIPYL
;
A
#
# COMPACT_ATOMS: atom_id res chain seq x y z
N MET A 1 -43.76 -9.37 61.53
CA MET A 1 -44.83 -9.11 60.54
C MET A 1 -44.19 -8.29 59.44
N ALA A 2 -43.60 -8.91 58.40
CA ALA A 2 -44.22 -9.31 57.12
C ALA A 2 -44.81 -8.08 56.35
N ALA A 3 -44.53 -7.79 55.08
CA ALA A 3 -44.04 -8.61 53.98
C ALA A 3 -43.30 -7.78 52.90
N SER A 4 -42.47 -8.51 52.14
CA SER A 4 -41.78 -8.16 50.90
C SER A 4 -42.73 -7.91 49.73
N LEU A 5 -42.38 -7.00 48.82
CA LEU A 5 -42.88 -6.96 47.44
C LEU A 5 -41.75 -6.56 46.48
N SER A 6 -41.22 -7.56 45.77
CA SER A 6 -40.40 -7.43 44.57
C SER A 6 -41.26 -7.04 43.37
N PRO A 7 -40.67 -6.56 42.27
CA PRO A 7 -41.18 -6.87 40.94
C PRO A 7 -40.22 -7.74 40.14
N SER A 8 -40.82 -8.76 39.52
CA SER A 8 -40.21 -9.82 38.75
C SER A 8 -39.56 -9.38 37.44
N ARG A 9 -38.51 -10.13 37.09
CA ARG A 9 -37.99 -10.32 35.73
C ARG A 9 -39.10 -10.54 34.72
N SER A 10 -39.09 -9.78 33.62
CA SER A 10 -39.56 -10.26 32.33
C SER A 10 -38.39 -10.26 31.37
N ALA A 11 -37.99 -11.47 30.99
CA ALA A 11 -37.14 -11.72 29.86
C ALA A 11 -37.93 -11.36 28.59
N CYS A 12 -37.39 -10.43 27.79
CA CYS A 12 -37.61 -10.48 26.36
C CYS A 12 -36.24 -10.52 25.71
N SER A 13 -35.76 -11.75 25.60
CA SER A 13 -34.64 -12.14 24.78
C SER A 13 -35.01 -11.87 23.32
N THR A 14 -34.54 -10.76 22.77
CA THR A 14 -34.28 -10.69 21.33
C THR A 14 -32.77 -10.80 21.17
N PRO A 15 -32.22 -11.92 20.68
CA PRO A 15 -30.89 -11.87 20.10
C PRO A 15 -31.03 -10.95 18.91
N PHE A 16 -30.58 -9.71 19.05
CA PHE A 16 -30.19 -8.96 17.87
C PHE A 16 -29.13 -9.83 17.20
N HIS A 17 -29.56 -10.54 16.16
CA HIS A 17 -28.69 -10.94 15.08
C HIS A 17 -28.10 -9.63 14.55
N ALA A 18 -27.03 -9.18 15.19
CA ALA A 18 -26.02 -8.39 14.53
C ALA A 18 -25.63 -9.24 13.33
N SER A 19 -26.18 -8.91 12.16
CA SER A 19 -25.54 -9.32 10.92
C SER A 19 -24.08 -8.89 11.07
N PRO A 20 -23.10 -9.81 10.89
CA PRO A 20 -21.72 -9.40 10.95
C PRO A 20 -21.54 -8.42 9.80
N VAL A 21 -21.45 -7.14 10.13
CA VAL A 21 -20.89 -6.14 9.23
C VAL A 21 -19.52 -6.69 8.89
N ASN A 22 -19.38 -7.27 7.69
CA ASN A 22 -18.20 -7.97 7.16
C ASN A 22 -16.96 -7.72 8.03
N ALA A 23 -16.79 -8.55 9.07
CA ALA A 23 -15.69 -8.37 10.00
C ALA A 23 -14.44 -8.69 9.19
N VAL A 24 -13.64 -7.67 8.89
CA VAL A 24 -12.37 -7.88 8.18
C VAL A 24 -11.54 -8.79 9.06
N GLU A 25 -11.26 -10.00 8.56
CA GLU A 25 -10.44 -10.97 9.27
C GLU A 25 -9.07 -10.38 9.53
N ASP A 26 -8.64 -10.41 10.80
CA ASP A 26 -7.37 -9.85 11.24
C ASP A 26 -6.15 -10.56 10.63
N PHE A 27 -4.97 -9.97 10.76
CA PHE A 27 -3.73 -10.56 10.28
C PHE A 27 -3.44 -11.90 10.95
N ARG A 28 -3.02 -12.90 10.17
CA ARG A 28 -2.60 -14.21 10.68
C ARG A 28 -1.44 -14.04 11.67
N GLU A 29 -1.51 -14.76 12.79
CA GLU A 29 -0.47 -14.69 13.83
C GLU A 29 0.92 -15.01 13.30
N SER A 30 1.04 -15.95 12.35
CA SER A 30 2.31 -16.32 11.71
C SER A 30 2.97 -15.18 10.93
N ASP A 31 2.18 -14.25 10.40
CA ASP A 31 2.67 -13.15 9.56
C ASP A 31 2.99 -11.89 10.39
N ARG A 32 2.49 -11.79 11.63
CA ARG A 32 2.60 -10.60 12.50
C ARG A 32 4.03 -10.10 12.70
N PRO A 33 5.06 -10.94 12.91
CA PRO A 33 6.42 -10.45 13.07
C PRO A 33 6.93 -9.74 11.81
N LEU A 34 6.65 -10.32 10.64
CA LEU A 34 7.07 -9.77 9.35
C LEU A 34 6.27 -8.50 9.01
N LEU A 35 4.97 -8.48 9.29
CA LEU A 35 4.13 -7.29 9.14
C LEU A 35 4.59 -6.15 10.05
N SER A 36 4.98 -6.45 11.29
CA SER A 36 5.52 -5.46 12.22
C SER A 36 6.84 -4.88 11.73
N LEU A 37 7.70 -5.72 11.17
CA LEU A 37 8.97 -5.30 10.57
C LEU A 37 8.73 -4.43 9.32
N ILE A 38 7.83 -4.84 8.43
CA ILE A 38 7.42 -4.04 7.26
C ILE A 38 6.89 -2.68 7.70
N ALA A 39 6.00 -2.63 8.69
CA ALA A 39 5.44 -1.37 9.19
C ALA A 39 6.52 -0.46 9.79
N LEU A 40 7.47 -1.01 10.53
CA LEU A 40 8.60 -0.28 11.08
C LEU A 40 9.49 0.29 9.97
N CYS A 41 9.88 -0.53 9.00
CA CYS A 41 10.70 -0.11 7.87
C CYS A 41 9.98 0.93 7.00
N ALA A 42 8.69 0.72 6.71
CA ALA A 42 7.85 1.70 6.00
C ALA A 42 7.88 3.07 6.70
N ALA A 43 7.58 3.10 8.00
CA ALA A 43 7.60 4.32 8.80
C ALA A 43 8.96 5.03 8.81
N GLN A 44 10.06 4.28 8.86
CA GLN A 44 11.42 4.84 8.86
C GLN A 44 11.92 5.21 7.46
N SER A 45 11.37 4.64 6.40
CA SER A 45 11.87 4.82 5.04
C SER A 45 11.68 6.23 4.49
N THR A 46 10.79 7.02 5.10
CA THR A 46 10.63 8.46 4.82
C THR A 46 11.85 9.25 5.26
N ILE A 47 12.52 8.85 6.34
CA ILE A 47 13.65 9.57 6.96
C ILE A 47 15.01 8.90 6.74
N ALA A 48 15.05 7.59 6.48
CA ALA A 48 16.29 6.81 6.40
C ALA A 48 16.36 5.94 5.14
N ARG A 49 17.37 6.15 4.29
CA ARG A 49 17.59 5.34 3.08
C ARG A 49 17.93 3.89 3.40
N SER A 50 18.53 3.60 4.55
CA SER A 50 18.77 2.22 5.01
C SER A 50 17.46 1.45 5.24
N ALA A 51 16.44 2.10 5.80
CA ALA A 51 15.12 1.50 6.00
C ALA A 51 14.41 1.24 4.67
N GLU A 52 14.67 2.06 3.64
CA GLU A 52 14.17 1.84 2.28
C GLU A 52 14.75 0.56 1.66
N VAL A 53 16.06 0.33 1.77
CA VAL A 53 16.71 -0.89 1.26
C VAL A 53 16.19 -2.14 1.97
N VAL A 54 16.01 -2.07 3.30
CA VAL A 54 15.43 -3.19 4.05
C VAL A 54 13.98 -3.42 3.62
N LEU A 55 13.20 -2.35 3.46
CA LEU A 55 11.81 -2.45 3.02
C LEU A 55 11.70 -3.07 1.62
N ASP A 56 12.58 -2.67 0.70
CA ASP A 56 12.67 -3.26 -0.64
C ASP A 56 12.93 -4.77 -0.56
N ALA A 57 13.92 -5.19 0.25
CA ALA A 57 14.23 -6.60 0.46
C ALA A 57 13.08 -7.42 1.09
N LEU A 58 12.23 -6.78 1.90
CA LEU A 58 11.09 -7.44 2.54
C LEU A 58 9.86 -7.54 1.62
N LEU A 59 9.72 -6.61 0.68
CA LEU A 59 8.57 -6.53 -0.23
C LEU A 59 8.85 -7.18 -1.60
N THR A 60 10.11 -7.21 -2.02
CA THR A 60 10.55 -7.93 -3.22
C THR A 60 10.59 -9.43 -2.96
N PRO A 61 10.29 -10.26 -3.97
CA PRO A 61 10.41 -11.68 -3.80
C PRO A 61 11.91 -12.01 -3.77
N ILE A 62 12.35 -12.71 -2.74
CA ILE A 62 13.63 -13.41 -2.81
C ILE A 62 13.43 -14.51 -3.86
N THR A 63 13.69 -14.20 -5.13
CA THR A 63 14.02 -15.21 -6.13
C THR A 63 15.31 -15.84 -5.66
N THR A 64 15.21 -16.90 -4.87
CA THR A 64 16.31 -17.84 -4.76
C THR A 64 16.62 -18.28 -6.18
N PRO A 65 17.86 -18.12 -6.67
CA PRO A 65 18.25 -18.69 -7.94
C PRO A 65 18.07 -20.19 -7.81
N SER A 66 16.98 -20.71 -8.39
CA SER A 66 16.76 -22.13 -8.56
C SER A 66 17.99 -22.69 -9.27
N SER A 67 18.72 -23.53 -8.55
CA SER A 67 19.84 -24.29 -9.10
C SER A 67 19.40 -24.96 -10.41
N PRO A 68 20.27 -25.03 -11.44
CA PRO A 68 19.92 -25.67 -12.70
C PRO A 68 19.81 -27.18 -12.46
N SER A 69 18.60 -27.66 -12.17
CA SER A 69 18.31 -29.10 -12.10
C SER A 69 17.71 -29.54 -13.42
N VAL A 70 18.55 -30.20 -14.22
CA VAL A 70 18.18 -30.91 -15.43
C VAL A 70 17.49 -32.21 -15.01
N SER A 71 16.17 -32.32 -15.23
CA SER A 71 15.47 -33.45 -15.90
C SER A 71 13.97 -33.53 -15.54
N PRO A 72 13.11 -34.04 -16.44
CA PRO A 72 11.66 -33.94 -16.33
C PRO A 72 11.00 -35.21 -15.79
N THR A 73 10.09 -35.06 -14.82
CA THR A 73 9.05 -36.05 -14.51
C THR A 73 7.73 -35.34 -14.20
N PRO A 74 6.60 -35.79 -14.77
CA PRO A 74 5.30 -35.16 -14.55
C PRO A 74 4.53 -35.91 -13.45
N ALA A 75 4.31 -35.29 -12.30
CA ALA A 75 3.08 -35.45 -11.50
C ALA A 75 3.14 -34.66 -10.19
N ALA A 76 1.95 -34.24 -9.79
CA ALA A 76 1.54 -33.65 -8.52
C ALA A 76 1.70 -32.13 -8.40
N ASN A 77 0.54 -31.46 -8.48
CA ASN A 77 0.26 -30.09 -8.09
C ASN A 77 0.97 -29.70 -6.78
N GLY A 78 2.20 -29.22 -6.87
CA GLY A 78 2.83 -28.40 -5.85
C GLY A 78 2.49 -26.95 -6.16
N GLY A 79 1.53 -26.38 -5.41
CA GLY A 79 1.31 -24.94 -5.39
C GLY A 79 2.55 -24.23 -4.86
N ASN A 80 3.56 -24.06 -5.72
CA ASN A 80 4.79 -23.32 -5.46
C ASN A 80 4.70 -21.91 -6.06
N GLY A 81 3.52 -21.29 -5.99
CA GLY A 81 3.44 -19.84 -5.97
C GLY A 81 3.74 -19.44 -4.53
N ALA A 82 4.96 -18.99 -4.24
CA ALA A 82 5.31 -18.46 -2.93
C ALA A 82 4.23 -17.45 -2.51
N ASP A 83 3.45 -17.78 -1.48
CA ASP A 83 2.28 -17.00 -1.04
C ASP A 83 2.74 -15.65 -0.46
N ARG A 84 2.87 -14.64 -1.33
CA ARG A 84 3.47 -13.36 -0.96
C ARG A 84 2.54 -12.61 -0.02
N LEU A 85 3.09 -11.90 0.97
CA LEU A 85 2.28 -11.07 1.85
C LEU A 85 1.49 -10.01 1.08
N SER A 86 2.07 -9.47 -0.01
CA SER A 86 1.39 -8.55 -0.93
C SER A 86 0.19 -9.18 -1.65
N ASP A 87 0.18 -10.51 -1.81
CA ASP A 87 -0.89 -11.23 -2.47
C ASP A 87 -2.06 -11.49 -1.50
N ARG A 88 -1.72 -11.73 -0.22
CA ARG A 88 -2.66 -11.96 0.89
C ARG A 88 -3.27 -10.70 1.47
N TYR A 89 -2.47 -9.65 1.65
CA TYR A 89 -2.86 -8.46 2.39
C TYR A 89 -2.84 -7.22 1.48
N PRO A 90 -4.00 -6.60 1.20
CA PRO A 90 -4.07 -5.40 0.37
C PRO A 90 -3.28 -4.24 0.98
N GLU A 91 -3.20 -4.13 2.30
CA GLU A 91 -2.42 -3.10 3.00
C GLU A 91 -0.92 -3.21 2.67
N VAL A 92 -0.39 -4.44 2.58
CA VAL A 92 1.00 -4.68 2.19
C VAL A 92 1.21 -4.34 0.71
N ARG A 93 0.21 -4.61 -0.14
CA ARG A 93 0.25 -4.23 -1.55
C ARG A 93 0.23 -2.71 -1.75
N VAL A 94 -0.56 -2.00 -0.97
CA VAL A 94 -0.55 -0.53 -0.95
C VAL A 94 0.83 -0.02 -0.54
N LEU A 95 1.42 -0.54 0.55
CA LEU A 95 2.77 -0.16 0.98
C LEU A 95 3.83 -0.42 -0.09
N LEU A 96 3.75 -1.55 -0.81
CA LEU A 96 4.63 -1.86 -1.93
C LEU A 96 4.58 -0.78 -3.02
N HIS A 97 3.38 -0.42 -3.48
CA HIS A 97 3.25 0.59 -4.53
C HIS A 97 3.66 1.99 -4.05
N LEU A 98 3.32 2.36 -2.81
CA LEU A 98 3.78 3.62 -2.22
C LEU A 98 5.32 3.66 -2.10
N HIS A 99 5.93 2.55 -1.69
CA HIS A 99 7.38 2.43 -1.60
C HIS A 99 8.05 2.63 -2.96
N HIS A 100 7.59 1.92 -4.02
CA HIS A 100 8.15 2.10 -5.35
C HIS A 100 7.94 3.51 -5.91
N LEU A 101 6.75 4.10 -5.70
CA LEU A 101 6.49 5.49 -6.08
C LEU A 101 7.48 6.45 -5.42
N ARG A 102 7.71 6.28 -4.12
CA ARG A 102 8.66 7.11 -3.36
C ARG A 102 10.08 6.95 -3.87
N CYS A 103 10.52 5.72 -4.16
CA CYS A 103 11.84 5.46 -4.73
C CYS A 103 11.99 6.13 -6.10
N ALA A 104 11.03 5.88 -7.02
CA ALA A 104 11.04 6.46 -8.36
C ALA A 104 11.01 7.98 -8.34
N LEU A 105 10.25 8.61 -7.43
CA LEU A 105 10.19 10.06 -7.27
C LEU A 105 11.49 10.65 -6.72
N ARG A 106 12.17 9.97 -5.79
CA ARG A 106 13.50 10.40 -5.30
C ARG A 106 14.52 10.31 -6.43
N ASP A 107 14.57 9.18 -7.12
CA ASP A 107 15.52 8.96 -8.20
C ASP A 107 15.27 9.94 -9.37
N LEU A 108 14.00 10.31 -9.61
CA LEU A 108 13.61 11.32 -10.61
C LEU A 108 14.20 12.72 -10.32
N GLN A 109 14.45 13.07 -9.04
CA GLN A 109 15.04 14.36 -8.65
C GLN A 109 16.52 14.46 -9.07
N GLU A 110 17.23 13.34 -9.07
CA GLU A 110 18.67 13.22 -9.36
C GLU A 110 18.96 12.74 -10.79
N CYS A 111 17.96 12.21 -11.50
CA CYS A 111 18.17 11.60 -12.81
C CYS A 111 18.44 12.63 -13.94
N PRO A 112 19.21 12.23 -14.97
CA PRO A 112 19.43 13.06 -16.15
C PRO A 112 18.16 13.15 -17.02
N PRO A 113 18.00 14.21 -17.85
CA PRO A 113 16.78 14.47 -18.61
C PRO A 113 16.28 13.29 -19.47
N HIS A 114 17.19 12.58 -20.12
CA HIS A 114 16.85 11.45 -21.01
C HIS A 114 16.32 10.21 -20.27
N ALA A 115 16.58 10.07 -18.96
CA ALA A 115 16.11 8.93 -18.16
C ALA A 115 14.74 9.18 -17.51
N ARG A 116 14.29 10.45 -17.45
CA ARG A 116 13.06 10.87 -16.77
C ARG A 116 11.82 10.15 -17.27
N ARG A 117 11.74 9.89 -18.58
CA ARG A 117 10.61 9.20 -19.21
C ARG A 117 10.38 7.81 -18.61
N THR A 118 11.44 7.06 -18.34
CA THR A 118 11.37 5.74 -17.70
C THR A 118 10.77 5.83 -16.30
N PHE A 119 11.23 6.79 -15.49
CA PHE A 119 10.69 7.01 -14.15
C PHE A 119 9.22 7.43 -14.17
N PHE A 120 8.81 8.30 -15.09
CA PHE A 120 7.39 8.64 -15.24
C PHE A 120 6.53 7.44 -15.67
N SER A 121 7.08 6.52 -16.47
CA SER A 121 6.41 5.26 -16.79
C SER A 121 6.21 4.39 -15.54
N LEU A 122 7.25 4.24 -14.70
CA LEU A 122 7.16 3.49 -13.44
C LEU A 122 6.17 4.13 -12.46
N ILE A 123 6.18 5.46 -12.36
CA ILE A 123 5.24 6.21 -11.52
C ILE A 123 3.80 6.00 -12.01
N GLN A 124 3.56 6.09 -13.32
CA GLN A 124 2.23 5.87 -13.89
C GLN A 124 1.74 4.43 -13.65
N GLU A 125 2.61 3.43 -13.82
CA GLU A 125 2.30 2.03 -13.56
C GLU A 125 1.89 1.82 -12.10
N HIS A 126 2.70 2.29 -11.15
CA HIS A 126 2.41 2.09 -9.73
C HIS A 126 1.24 2.92 -9.22
N LEU A 127 0.97 4.11 -9.78
CA LEU A 127 -0.27 4.84 -9.49
C LEU A 127 -1.51 4.08 -9.97
N THR A 128 -1.43 3.45 -11.14
CA THR A 128 -2.54 2.65 -11.69
C THR A 128 -2.78 1.41 -10.83
N ALA A 129 -1.72 0.71 -10.45
CA ALA A 129 -1.82 -0.45 -9.56
C ALA A 129 -2.31 -0.06 -8.16
N LEU A 130 -1.86 1.08 -7.63
CA LEU A 130 -2.32 1.63 -6.36
C LEU A 130 -3.81 1.96 -6.40
N ALA A 131 -4.30 2.62 -7.46
CA ALA A 131 -5.71 2.95 -7.64
C ALA A 131 -6.62 1.72 -7.71
N ALA A 132 -6.10 0.57 -8.16
CA ALA A 132 -6.85 -0.68 -8.19
C ALA A 132 -7.07 -1.30 -6.80
N VAL A 133 -6.20 -0.98 -5.82
CA VAL A 133 -6.26 -1.52 -4.46
C VAL A 133 -6.87 -0.51 -3.49
N LEU A 134 -6.53 0.77 -3.67
CA LEU A 134 -7.02 1.90 -2.91
C LEU A 134 -7.68 2.86 -3.91
N PRO A 135 -9.00 2.77 -4.13
CA PRO A 135 -9.72 3.50 -5.18
C PRO A 135 -9.88 4.98 -4.83
N GLU A 136 -8.76 5.70 -4.87
CA GLU A 136 -8.68 7.14 -4.65
C GLU A 136 -8.69 7.87 -6.01
N PRO A 137 -9.65 8.79 -6.26
CA PRO A 137 -9.76 9.49 -7.53
C PRO A 137 -8.50 10.27 -7.92
N LEU A 138 -7.75 10.78 -6.95
CA LEU A 138 -6.53 11.52 -7.16
C LEU A 138 -5.44 10.68 -7.87
N PHE A 139 -5.23 9.44 -7.43
CA PHE A 139 -4.24 8.56 -8.09
C PHE A 139 -4.62 8.25 -9.53
N THR A 140 -5.91 8.00 -9.78
CA THR A 140 -6.44 7.75 -11.13
C THR A 140 -6.25 8.97 -12.03
N ALA A 141 -6.54 10.16 -11.53
CA ALA A 141 -6.36 11.42 -12.27
C ALA A 141 -4.89 11.65 -12.63
N ILE A 142 -3.97 11.51 -11.67
CA ILE A 142 -2.54 11.70 -11.92
C ILE A 142 -2.01 10.65 -12.90
N ALA A 143 -2.36 9.37 -12.73
CA ALA A 143 -1.95 8.30 -13.65
C ALA A 143 -2.41 8.60 -15.09
N SER A 144 -3.65 9.07 -15.26
CA SER A 144 -4.21 9.43 -16.57
C SER A 144 -3.47 10.62 -17.21
N VAL A 145 -3.11 11.63 -16.41
CA VAL A 145 -2.32 12.78 -16.89
C VAL A 145 -0.92 12.34 -17.34
N LEU A 146 -0.24 11.52 -16.53
CA LEU A 146 1.07 10.98 -16.88
C LEU A 146 1.03 10.12 -18.14
N GLN A 147 0.00 9.27 -18.28
CA GLN A 147 -0.20 8.45 -19.48
C GLN A 147 -0.29 9.32 -20.75
N ARG A 148 -0.98 10.47 -20.69
CA ARG A 148 -1.07 11.40 -21.82
C ARG A 148 0.28 12.04 -22.14
N PHE A 149 1.04 12.47 -21.13
CA PHE A 149 2.37 13.05 -21.35
C PHE A 149 3.34 12.02 -21.93
N LEU A 150 3.30 10.77 -21.45
CA LEU A 150 4.08 9.68 -22.02
C LEU A 150 3.72 9.44 -23.49
N ALA A 151 2.44 9.49 -23.85
CA ALA A 151 2.00 9.29 -25.24
C ALA A 151 2.46 10.38 -26.21
N MET A 152 2.79 11.59 -25.74
CA MET A 152 3.16 12.72 -26.60
C MET A 152 4.53 12.60 -27.29
N ASN A 153 5.36 11.59 -26.96
CA ASN A 153 6.70 11.33 -27.53
C ASN A 153 7.65 12.55 -27.60
N THR A 154 7.38 13.61 -26.85
CA THR A 154 8.22 14.79 -26.72
C THR A 154 8.82 14.86 -25.33
N ASP A 155 10.15 14.91 -25.25
CA ASP A 155 10.87 14.98 -23.97
C ASP A 155 10.59 16.29 -23.22
N GLU A 156 10.20 17.34 -23.95
CA GLU A 156 9.76 18.63 -23.38
C GLU A 156 8.51 18.51 -22.49
N ALA A 157 7.63 17.53 -22.71
CA ALA A 157 6.45 17.34 -21.88
C ALA A 157 6.81 16.87 -20.46
N LEU A 158 7.96 16.20 -20.32
CA LEU A 158 8.46 15.62 -19.06
C LEU A 158 9.68 16.36 -18.51
N ALA A 159 9.95 17.56 -19.04
CA ALA A 159 11.05 18.40 -18.60
C ALA A 159 10.92 18.75 -17.11
N LYS A 160 12.06 18.81 -16.42
CA LYS A 160 12.13 19.05 -14.96
C LYS A 160 11.33 20.27 -14.54
N ASP A 161 11.53 21.40 -15.22
CA ASP A 161 10.88 22.67 -14.85
C ASP A 161 9.35 22.64 -14.93
N ARG A 162 8.79 21.76 -15.78
CA ARG A 162 7.33 21.63 -15.96
C ARG A 162 6.71 20.65 -14.97
N CYS A 163 7.44 19.60 -14.62
CA CYS A 163 6.92 18.53 -13.78
C CYS A 163 7.33 18.67 -12.31
N HIS A 164 8.30 19.52 -11.97
CA HIS A 164 8.86 19.61 -10.62
C HIS A 164 7.79 19.81 -9.54
N VAL A 165 6.82 20.68 -9.77
CA VAL A 165 5.71 20.90 -8.82
C VAL A 165 4.89 19.62 -8.63
N LEU A 166 4.56 18.92 -9.71
CA LEU A 166 3.84 17.65 -9.65
C LEU A 166 4.64 16.59 -8.88
N GLU A 167 5.95 16.50 -9.11
CA GLU A 167 6.83 15.55 -8.43
C GLU A 167 6.84 15.77 -6.91
N VAL A 168 7.00 17.03 -6.48
CA VAL A 168 7.01 17.39 -5.06
C VAL A 168 5.65 17.11 -4.41
N GLN A 169 4.56 17.51 -5.08
CA GLN A 169 3.22 17.27 -4.55
C GLN A 169 2.90 15.77 -4.47
N LEU A 170 3.29 14.99 -5.49
CA LEU A 170 3.08 13.57 -5.49
C LEU A 170 3.89 12.87 -4.41
N MET A 171 5.12 13.32 -4.12
CA MET A 171 5.89 12.83 -2.98
C MET A 171 5.13 13.02 -1.67
N HIS A 172 4.60 14.21 -1.41
CA HIS A 172 3.82 14.49 -0.19
C HIS A 172 2.56 13.63 -0.10
N ILE A 173 1.83 13.46 -1.21
CA ILE A 173 0.65 12.58 -1.27
C ILE A 173 1.03 11.15 -0.89
N VAL A 174 2.11 10.62 -1.45
CA VAL A 174 2.59 9.26 -1.18
C VAL A 174 2.96 9.09 0.29
N GLU A 175 3.68 10.04 0.88
CA GLU A 175 4.08 10.01 2.29
C GLU A 175 2.89 10.15 3.25
N ALA A 176 1.94 11.02 2.93
CA ALA A 176 0.70 11.18 3.70
C ALA A 176 -0.14 9.90 3.65
N THR A 177 -0.29 9.30 2.46
CA THR A 177 -1.02 8.04 2.26
C THR A 177 -0.39 6.89 3.06
N GLN A 178 0.94 6.79 3.04
CA GLN A 178 1.66 5.78 3.82
C GLN A 178 1.41 5.96 5.32
N THR A 179 1.46 7.20 5.79
CA THR A 179 1.23 7.54 7.20
C THR A 179 -0.19 7.20 7.64
N GLU A 180 -1.19 7.52 6.81
CA GLU A 180 -2.59 7.20 7.08
C GLU A 180 -2.84 5.70 7.13
N LEU A 181 -2.29 4.96 6.17
CA LEU A 181 -2.42 3.50 6.15
C LEU A 181 -1.81 2.86 7.41
N LEU A 182 -0.60 3.29 7.79
CA LEU A 182 0.04 2.79 9.01
C LEU A 182 -0.73 3.20 10.27
N ARG A 183 -1.37 4.37 10.29
CA ARG A 183 -2.23 4.78 11.40
C ARG A 183 -3.48 3.92 11.48
N ALA A 184 -4.20 3.76 10.37
CA ALA A 184 -5.45 3.01 10.28
C ALA A 184 -5.30 1.52 10.61
N THR A 185 -4.11 0.96 10.38
CA THR A 185 -3.78 -0.45 10.67
C THR A 185 -3.05 -0.65 12.01
N GLU A 186 -2.92 0.41 12.82
CA GLU A 186 -2.08 0.43 14.02
C GLU A 186 -0.68 -0.18 13.77
N ARG A 187 -0.05 0.20 12.66
CA ARG A 187 1.21 -0.32 12.13
C ARG A 187 1.13 -1.82 11.76
N LEU A 188 0.12 -2.17 10.96
CA LEU A 188 -0.15 -3.55 10.54
C LEU A 188 -0.33 -4.54 11.70
N ARG A 189 -0.80 -4.06 12.86
CA ARG A 189 -1.19 -4.92 13.99
C ARG A 189 -2.63 -5.40 13.86
N VAL A 190 -3.47 -4.58 13.24
CA VAL A 190 -4.89 -4.85 12.98
C VAL A 190 -5.24 -4.52 11.54
N ARG A 191 -6.15 -5.29 10.94
CA ARG A 191 -6.64 -5.01 9.59
C ARG A 191 -7.52 -3.78 9.56
N ALA A 192 -7.35 -2.96 8.52
CA ALA A 192 -8.18 -1.79 8.32
C ALA A 192 -9.50 -2.20 7.65
N GLY A 193 -10.63 -1.74 8.21
CA GLY A 193 -11.94 -1.90 7.58
C GLY A 193 -12.11 -0.99 6.37
N VAL A 194 -11.98 0.32 6.60
CA VAL A 194 -12.01 1.36 5.57
C VAL A 194 -10.84 2.30 5.84
N VAL A 195 -10.00 2.53 4.84
CA VAL A 195 -8.92 3.53 4.91
C VAL A 195 -9.44 4.80 4.26
N THR A 196 -9.67 5.83 5.06
CA THR A 196 -10.04 7.16 4.57
C THR A 196 -8.79 8.01 4.51
N LEU A 197 -8.40 8.45 3.31
CA LEU A 197 -7.26 9.34 3.14
C LEU A 197 -7.65 10.77 3.52
N SER A 198 -7.20 11.23 4.68
CA SER A 198 -7.31 12.64 5.06
C SER A 198 -6.06 13.39 4.65
N PHE A 199 -6.13 14.09 3.51
CA PHE A 199 -5.08 15.00 3.06
C PHE A 199 -5.12 16.38 3.73
N HIS A 200 -5.91 16.55 4.81
CA HIS A 200 -6.16 17.86 5.41
C HIS A 200 -4.89 18.51 5.96
N HIS A 201 -4.70 19.78 5.59
CA HIS A 201 -3.67 20.75 6.00
C HIS A 201 -2.23 20.55 5.51
N ASP A 202 -1.87 19.39 4.95
CA ASP A 202 -0.48 19.11 4.53
C ASP A 202 -0.23 19.24 3.01
N ILE A 203 -1.27 19.34 2.19
CA ILE A 203 -1.15 19.58 0.73
C ILE A 203 -1.58 21.02 0.44
N PRO A 204 -0.64 21.96 0.15
CA PRO A 204 -0.93 23.39 0.09
C PRO A 204 -1.82 23.86 -1.08
N TYR A 205 -2.37 22.96 -1.90
CA TYR A 205 -3.12 23.30 -3.11
C TYR A 205 -4.34 22.40 -3.40
N LEU A 206 -4.90 21.75 -2.38
CA LEU A 206 -6.29 21.26 -2.42
C LEU A 206 -7.23 22.23 -1.71
#